data_AF-A0A7S2DY13-F1
#
_entry.id   AF-A0A7S2DY13-F1
#
_cell.length_a   1.000
_cell.length_b   1.000
_cell.length_c   1.000
_cell.angle_alpha   90.00
_cell.angle_beta   90.00
_cell.angle_gamma   90.00
#
_symmetry.space_group_name_H-M   'P 1'
#
loop_
_entity.id
_entity.type
_entity.pdbx_description
1 polymer ?
#
loop_
_entity_poly.entity_id
_entity_poly.type
_entity_poly.pdbx_seq_one_letter_code
_entity_poly.pdbx_strand_id
1 'polypeptide(L)'
;MPDCEIMVLQGDALINYGSAVTITNTHFITMGKDSDLVPGSLECESSGCSAGQYGECKLVGNCYSCEVDICHWCSPGTYSYAGAVLLLDCQSCEAGRFKNVTDNKPSCSICESGHFSNNAATNKGGTGVASGATHCVMCPAGKYQNNNESYYCEDCPAGFFSSEGSSNCTACYAGTHTSSTGMSECETCERGKVASETIAAVSCNKCRGAFTSWARTTNCSICEEDYFMEDGICYECPENGECPLATGTTDIILGYGYWRVDPYSHQILQCTSNPDACIGGNSTLEGGYCQSNMGGPYCLICEKGYHRDLASCEECGVDGDGSVILQLCILAGLLICLVMMVIFFRKLHTRGHPCIDFVTTQSQMHFLAIAENYELLKAKFKINVVFSQIVSDFPGQFGFEYPEAYTRVAKELSNIFSLSFMSLVPAEVCMGYERHKYMIH
;
A
#
# COMPACT_ATOMS: atom_id res chain seq x y z
N MET A 1 -62.17 -66.84 -23.82
CA MET A 1 -61.23 -65.90 -23.18
C MET A 1 -60.23 -66.77 -22.44
N PRO A 2 -58.91 -66.62 -22.60
CA PRO A 2 -58.00 -67.46 -21.86
C PRO A 2 -58.04 -66.99 -20.40
N ASP A 3 -58.64 -67.82 -19.55
CA ASP A 3 -58.60 -67.66 -18.10
C ASP A 3 -57.14 -67.87 -17.66
N CYS A 4 -56.60 -66.97 -16.83
CA CYS A 4 -55.29 -67.17 -16.23
C CYS A 4 -55.39 -68.37 -15.26
N GLU A 5 -55.01 -69.57 -15.69
CA GLU A 5 -54.95 -70.74 -14.81
C GLU A 5 -53.70 -70.71 -13.92
N ILE A 6 -53.89 -71.12 -12.65
CA ILE A 6 -52.81 -71.31 -11.67
C ILE A 6 -51.92 -72.47 -12.12
N MET A 7 -50.70 -72.18 -12.57
CA MET A 7 -49.73 -73.20 -12.96
C MET A 7 -48.56 -73.19 -11.97
N VAL A 8 -48.49 -74.23 -11.15
CA VAL A 8 -47.35 -74.50 -10.26
C VAL A 8 -46.35 -75.37 -11.04
N LEU A 9 -45.15 -74.85 -11.29
CA LEU A 9 -44.06 -75.62 -11.89
C LEU A 9 -43.20 -76.22 -10.78
N GLN A 10 -43.14 -77.54 -10.71
CA GLN A 10 -42.21 -78.29 -9.86
C GLN A 10 -41.12 -78.88 -10.77
N GLY A 11 -40.10 -78.08 -11.09
CA GLY A 11 -39.14 -78.40 -12.17
C GLY A 11 -39.70 -78.16 -13.58
N ASP A 12 -39.13 -78.80 -14.61
CA ASP A 12 -39.49 -78.61 -16.03
C ASP A 12 -40.86 -79.21 -16.46
N ALA A 13 -41.79 -79.48 -15.53
CA ALA A 13 -43.07 -80.12 -15.84
C ALA A 13 -44.28 -79.40 -15.23
N LEU A 14 -45.30 -79.18 -16.09
CA LEU A 14 -46.62 -78.59 -15.79
C LEU A 14 -47.51 -79.60 -15.04
N ILE A 15 -47.97 -79.29 -13.81
CA ILE A 15 -49.03 -80.07 -13.16
C ILE A 15 -50.08 -79.15 -12.51
N ASN A 16 -51.35 -79.37 -12.87
CA ASN A 16 -52.52 -78.64 -12.41
C ASN A 16 -53.04 -79.25 -11.08
N TYR A 17 -53.06 -78.49 -9.99
CA TYR A 17 -53.65 -78.96 -8.72
C TYR A 17 -54.48 -77.89 -8.02
N GLY A 18 -55.77 -78.21 -7.84
CA GLY A 18 -56.70 -77.46 -7.03
C GLY A 18 -56.49 -77.66 -5.53
N SER A 19 -56.63 -76.54 -4.81
CA SER A 19 -56.87 -76.40 -3.36
C SER A 19 -55.75 -76.84 -2.39
N ALA A 20 -55.18 -75.81 -1.73
CA ALA A 20 -54.35 -75.81 -0.52
C ALA A 20 -52.95 -76.43 -0.63
N VAL A 21 -51.93 -75.57 -0.77
CA VAL A 21 -50.52 -75.94 -0.59
C VAL A 21 -49.81 -74.91 0.28
N THR A 22 -49.10 -75.40 1.30
CA THR A 22 -48.09 -74.64 2.05
C THR A 22 -46.74 -74.95 1.38
N ILE A 23 -46.06 -73.94 0.80
CA ILE A 23 -44.81 -74.15 0.03
C ILE A 23 -43.66 -73.36 0.65
N THR A 24 -42.57 -74.09 0.89
CA THR A 24 -41.22 -73.57 1.13
C THR A 24 -40.43 -73.72 -0.17
N ASN A 25 -39.91 -72.59 -0.69
CA ASN A 25 -39.11 -72.42 -1.91
C ASN A 25 -39.80 -72.66 -3.27
N THR A 26 -39.71 -71.63 -4.13
CA THR A 26 -40.00 -71.55 -5.59
C THR A 26 -41.45 -71.43 -6.11
N HIS A 27 -41.65 -70.31 -6.82
CA HIS A 27 -42.50 -70.02 -8.00
C HIS A 27 -44.04 -69.81 -7.92
N PHE A 28 -44.39 -68.57 -8.31
CA PHE A 28 -45.63 -67.94 -8.80
C PHE A 28 -46.91 -67.89 -7.92
N ILE A 29 -47.46 -66.67 -7.81
CA ILE A 29 -48.83 -66.38 -7.38
C ILE A 29 -49.66 -66.07 -8.63
N THR A 30 -50.77 -66.77 -8.80
CA THR A 30 -51.90 -66.35 -9.66
C THR A 30 -53.10 -66.16 -8.74
N MET A 31 -53.68 -64.96 -8.71
CA MET A 31 -54.93 -64.69 -8.00
C MET A 31 -56.13 -64.85 -8.94
N GLY A 32 -57.13 -65.62 -8.50
CA GLY A 32 -58.38 -65.77 -9.24
C GLY A 32 -59.32 -66.81 -8.63
N LYS A 33 -59.93 -66.50 -7.48
CA LYS A 33 -61.31 -66.89 -7.16
C LYS A 33 -61.85 -66.00 -6.03
N ASP A 34 -62.05 -64.72 -6.34
CA ASP A 34 -63.10 -63.95 -5.70
C ASP A 34 -63.92 -63.24 -6.78
N SER A 35 -65.22 -63.35 -6.65
CA SER A 35 -66.22 -63.23 -7.72
C SER A 35 -66.62 -61.81 -8.10
N ASP A 36 -65.83 -60.78 -7.79
CA ASP A 36 -66.24 -59.37 -7.95
C ASP A 36 -65.21 -58.42 -8.62
N LEU A 37 -64.21 -58.95 -9.35
CA LEU A 37 -63.23 -58.08 -10.04
C LEU A 37 -63.49 -57.94 -11.55
N VAL A 38 -63.56 -56.68 -11.98
CA VAL A 38 -63.82 -56.18 -13.35
C VAL A 38 -62.72 -56.67 -14.32
N PRO A 39 -63.06 -57.04 -15.58
CA PRO A 39 -62.07 -57.44 -16.58
C PRO A 39 -61.28 -56.21 -17.05
N GLY A 40 -60.09 -55.99 -16.47
CA GLY A 40 -59.22 -54.89 -16.88
C GLY A 40 -58.03 -54.55 -15.98
N SER A 41 -57.93 -55.07 -14.75
CA SER A 41 -56.82 -54.71 -13.85
C SER A 41 -56.43 -55.88 -12.95
N LEU A 42 -55.60 -56.79 -13.44
CA LEU A 42 -54.93 -57.78 -12.59
C LEU A 42 -53.46 -57.33 -12.47
N GLU A 43 -53.19 -56.42 -11.53
CA GLU A 43 -51.84 -55.98 -11.18
C GLU A 43 -51.23 -57.00 -10.21
N CYS A 44 -49.93 -57.30 -10.33
CA CYS A 44 -49.24 -58.04 -9.29
C CYS A 44 -49.26 -57.19 -8.01
N GLU A 45 -50.07 -57.58 -7.02
CA GLU A 45 -50.30 -56.74 -5.85
C GLU A 45 -49.05 -56.56 -4.97
N SER A 46 -48.08 -57.47 -5.01
CA SER A 46 -46.76 -57.31 -4.37
C SER A 46 -45.76 -58.43 -4.75
N SER A 47 -44.46 -58.13 -4.65
CA SER A 47 -43.37 -59.11 -4.66
C SER A 47 -43.00 -59.58 -3.25
N GLY A 48 -42.21 -60.65 -3.12
CA GLY A 48 -41.61 -61.06 -1.84
C GLY A 48 -40.40 -60.21 -1.42
N CYS A 49 -40.08 -59.14 -2.15
CA CYS A 49 -38.84 -58.38 -1.96
C CYS A 49 -38.92 -57.42 -0.78
N SER A 50 -37.80 -57.32 -0.06
CA SER A 50 -37.65 -56.37 1.05
C SER A 50 -37.62 -54.93 0.54
N ALA A 51 -37.90 -53.98 1.43
CA ALA A 51 -37.81 -52.56 1.08
C ALA A 51 -36.41 -52.20 0.53
N GLY A 52 -36.38 -51.32 -0.49
CA GLY A 52 -35.18 -50.98 -1.26
C GLY A 52 -34.87 -51.93 -2.42
N GLN A 53 -35.63 -53.01 -2.59
CA GLN A 53 -35.54 -53.96 -3.69
C GLN A 53 -36.82 -53.99 -4.53
N TYR A 54 -36.72 -54.49 -5.76
CA TYR A 54 -37.84 -54.76 -6.65
C TYR A 54 -37.71 -56.15 -7.29
N GLY A 55 -38.83 -56.78 -7.64
CA GLY A 55 -38.87 -58.07 -8.33
C GLY A 55 -38.80 -57.95 -9.86
N GLU A 56 -38.73 -59.09 -10.56
CA GLU A 56 -38.97 -59.14 -12.01
C GLU A 56 -40.33 -59.80 -12.30
N CYS A 57 -41.35 -58.98 -12.55
CA CYS A 57 -42.63 -59.45 -13.07
C CYS A 57 -42.71 -59.22 -14.58
N LYS A 58 -42.93 -60.28 -15.36
CA LYS A 58 -43.07 -60.22 -16.83
C LYS A 58 -44.52 -60.46 -17.24
N LEU A 59 -44.97 -59.75 -18.26
CA LEU A 59 -46.30 -59.93 -18.84
C LEU A 59 -46.24 -61.08 -19.86
N VAL A 60 -46.99 -62.15 -19.59
CA VAL A 60 -47.05 -63.37 -20.42
C VAL A 60 -48.50 -63.53 -20.89
N GLY A 61 -48.76 -63.15 -22.15
CA GLY A 61 -50.13 -63.08 -22.67
C GLY A 61 -50.90 -61.91 -22.08
N ASN A 62 -51.98 -62.18 -21.32
CA ASN A 62 -52.74 -61.19 -20.55
C ASN A 62 -52.52 -61.31 -19.02
N CYS A 63 -51.57 -62.13 -18.60
CA CYS A 63 -51.32 -62.43 -17.19
C CYS A 63 -49.89 -61.96 -16.81
N TYR A 64 -49.67 -61.53 -15.58
CA TYR A 64 -48.33 -61.26 -15.05
C TYR A 64 -47.74 -62.52 -14.40
N SER A 65 -46.43 -62.72 -14.58
CA SER A 65 -45.64 -63.81 -14.02
C SER A 65 -44.46 -63.21 -13.26
N CYS A 66 -44.42 -63.38 -11.93
CA CYS A 66 -43.35 -62.88 -11.07
C CYS A 66 -42.47 -64.00 -10.54
N GLU A 67 -41.16 -63.92 -10.77
CA GLU A 67 -40.23 -64.80 -10.07
C GLU A 67 -40.21 -64.47 -8.58
N VAL A 68 -40.69 -65.40 -7.77
CA VAL A 68 -40.60 -65.32 -6.31
C VAL A 68 -39.14 -65.60 -5.94
N ASP A 69 -38.54 -64.77 -5.08
CA ASP A 69 -37.15 -64.84 -4.58
C ASP A 69 -36.04 -64.20 -5.45
N ILE A 70 -36.35 -63.60 -6.60
CA ILE A 70 -35.38 -62.78 -7.34
C ILE A 70 -35.65 -61.30 -7.07
N CYS A 71 -34.75 -60.68 -6.30
CA CYS A 71 -34.86 -59.29 -5.88
C CYS A 71 -33.63 -58.50 -6.31
N HIS A 72 -33.88 -57.39 -7.00
CA HIS A 72 -32.87 -56.46 -7.46
C HIS A 72 -32.91 -55.20 -6.61
N TRP A 73 -31.74 -54.67 -6.23
CA TRP A 73 -31.68 -53.41 -5.50
C TRP A 73 -32.04 -52.24 -6.42
N CYS A 74 -32.85 -51.32 -5.90
CA CYS A 74 -33.06 -50.03 -6.54
C CYS A 74 -31.69 -49.31 -6.67
N SER A 75 -31.51 -48.65 -7.81
CA SER A 75 -30.28 -47.93 -8.14
C SER A 75 -29.94 -46.84 -7.11
N PRO A 76 -28.69 -46.36 -7.05
CA PRO A 76 -28.30 -45.27 -6.15
C PRO A 76 -29.22 -44.05 -6.35
N GLY A 77 -29.55 -43.37 -5.25
CA GLY A 77 -30.52 -42.28 -5.27
C GLY A 77 -31.98 -42.68 -5.41
N THR A 78 -32.30 -43.99 -5.41
CA THR A 78 -33.68 -44.50 -5.45
C THR A 78 -33.96 -45.55 -4.38
N TYR A 79 -35.21 -45.64 -3.93
CA TYR A 79 -35.70 -46.57 -2.92
C TYR A 79 -37.10 -47.10 -3.27
N SER A 80 -37.51 -48.18 -2.63
CA SER A 80 -38.85 -48.77 -2.80
C SER A 80 -39.41 -49.24 -1.46
N TYR A 81 -40.72 -49.28 -1.33
CA TYR A 81 -41.37 -49.96 -0.20
C TYR A 81 -41.30 -51.48 -0.37
N ALA A 82 -41.49 -52.23 0.72
CA ALA A 82 -41.53 -53.68 0.64
C ALA A 82 -42.64 -54.14 -0.33
N GLY A 83 -42.33 -55.13 -1.16
CA GLY A 83 -43.27 -55.66 -2.15
C GLY A 83 -43.27 -54.97 -3.51
N ALA A 84 -42.31 -54.11 -3.83
CA ALA A 84 -42.16 -53.53 -5.17
C ALA A 84 -41.96 -54.61 -6.25
N VAL A 85 -42.71 -54.51 -7.35
CA VAL A 85 -42.84 -55.56 -8.38
C VAL A 85 -42.02 -55.29 -9.63
N LEU A 86 -41.66 -54.03 -9.89
CA LEU A 86 -40.94 -53.60 -11.08
C LEU A 86 -39.94 -52.49 -10.75
N LEU A 87 -38.98 -52.25 -11.65
CA LEU A 87 -38.02 -51.14 -11.53
C LEU A 87 -38.70 -49.76 -11.43
N LEU A 88 -39.90 -49.60 -12.01
CA LEU A 88 -40.66 -48.35 -11.96
C LEU A 88 -41.16 -48.00 -10.56
N ASP A 89 -41.22 -48.99 -9.65
CA ASP A 89 -41.61 -48.79 -8.26
C ASP A 89 -40.46 -48.21 -7.41
N CYS A 90 -39.24 -48.12 -7.97
CA CYS A 90 -38.13 -47.41 -7.37
C CYS A 90 -38.36 -45.89 -7.48
N GLN A 91 -38.70 -45.27 -6.36
CA GLN A 91 -38.88 -43.83 -6.23
C GLN A 91 -37.54 -43.13 -5.99
N SER A 92 -37.38 -41.94 -6.56
CA SER A 92 -36.17 -41.13 -6.33
C SER A 92 -36.18 -40.53 -4.92
N CYS A 93 -35.02 -40.46 -4.28
CA CYS A 93 -34.87 -39.76 -3.01
C CYS A 93 -35.33 -38.31 -3.17
N GLU A 94 -36.16 -37.84 -2.25
CA GLU A 94 -36.60 -36.45 -2.20
C GLU A 94 -35.44 -35.50 -1.86
N ALA A 95 -35.69 -34.19 -2.00
CA ALA A 95 -34.71 -33.15 -1.73
C ALA A 95 -34.11 -33.31 -0.32
N GLY A 96 -32.78 -33.22 -0.22
CA GLY A 96 -32.11 -33.34 1.07
C GLY A 96 -31.98 -34.74 1.62
N ARG A 97 -32.41 -35.76 0.87
CA ARG A 97 -32.20 -37.18 1.18
C ARG A 97 -31.33 -37.82 0.12
N PHE A 98 -30.56 -38.83 0.50
CA PHE A 98 -29.63 -39.52 -0.38
C PHE A 98 -29.62 -41.03 -0.15
N LYS A 99 -29.18 -41.78 -1.17
CA LYS A 99 -28.88 -43.20 -1.06
C LYS A 99 -27.64 -43.55 -1.88
N ASN A 100 -26.57 -43.94 -1.18
CA ASN A 100 -25.29 -44.27 -1.80
C ASN A 100 -25.35 -45.61 -2.55
N VAL A 101 -24.45 -45.79 -3.52
CA VAL A 101 -24.23 -47.01 -4.28
C VAL A 101 -23.95 -48.22 -3.39
N THR A 102 -23.30 -48.02 -2.24
CA THR A 102 -22.94 -49.10 -1.32
C THR A 102 -23.96 -49.34 -0.20
N ASP A 103 -25.03 -48.53 -0.12
CA ASP A 103 -25.97 -48.57 0.98
C ASP A 103 -27.17 -49.48 0.62
N ASN A 104 -27.14 -50.74 1.08
CA ASN A 104 -28.27 -51.68 1.03
C ASN A 104 -29.38 -51.29 2.03
N LYS A 105 -29.66 -49.99 2.15
CA LYS A 105 -30.70 -49.47 3.02
C LYS A 105 -32.06 -49.47 2.30
N PRO A 106 -33.14 -49.76 3.04
CA PRO A 106 -34.49 -49.79 2.48
C PRO A 106 -35.04 -48.40 2.14
N SER A 107 -34.42 -47.33 2.65
CA SER A 107 -34.90 -45.96 2.51
C SER A 107 -33.74 -44.98 2.33
N CYS A 108 -34.07 -43.77 1.86
CA CYS A 108 -33.11 -42.68 1.73
C CYS A 108 -32.74 -42.09 3.10
N SER A 109 -31.45 -41.90 3.32
CA SER A 109 -30.90 -41.25 4.52
C SER A 109 -31.02 -39.73 4.38
N ILE A 110 -31.23 -39.01 5.49
CA ILE A 110 -31.29 -37.54 5.48
C ILE A 110 -29.89 -36.94 5.43
N CYS A 111 -29.77 -35.74 4.86
CA CYS A 111 -28.66 -34.85 5.10
C CYS A 111 -28.93 -34.00 6.34
N GLU A 112 -28.09 -34.11 7.35
CA GLU A 112 -28.14 -33.26 8.53
C GLU A 112 -27.62 -31.85 8.22
N SER A 113 -27.91 -30.90 9.11
CA SER A 113 -27.38 -29.54 9.01
C SER A 113 -25.86 -29.51 8.76
N GLY A 114 -25.40 -28.54 7.98
CA GLY A 114 -24.03 -28.46 7.49
C GLY A 114 -23.74 -29.35 6.27
N HIS A 115 -24.72 -30.14 5.81
CA HIS A 115 -24.64 -30.95 4.60
C HIS A 115 -25.81 -30.70 3.66
N PHE A 116 -25.63 -31.12 2.41
CA PHE A 116 -26.66 -31.06 1.36
C PHE A 116 -26.60 -32.27 0.42
N SER A 117 -27.75 -32.64 -0.13
CA SER A 117 -27.89 -33.78 -1.04
C SER A 117 -27.36 -33.50 -2.46
N ASN A 118 -26.45 -34.34 -2.96
CA ASN A 118 -25.81 -34.17 -4.28
C ASN A 118 -25.61 -35.52 -5.01
N ASN A 119 -25.26 -35.47 -6.29
CA ASN A 119 -24.83 -36.63 -7.07
C ASN A 119 -23.31 -36.79 -7.15
N ALA A 120 -22.55 -35.74 -6.83
CA ALA A 120 -21.10 -35.81 -6.70
C ALA A 120 -20.71 -36.01 -5.24
N ALA A 121 -19.64 -36.79 -4.98
CA ALA A 121 -19.11 -36.98 -3.63
C ALA A 121 -18.48 -35.70 -3.04
N THR A 122 -18.10 -34.74 -3.88
CA THR A 122 -17.54 -33.44 -3.50
C THR A 122 -18.15 -32.34 -4.36
N ASN A 123 -18.45 -31.18 -3.78
CA ASN A 123 -19.01 -30.06 -4.53
C ASN A 123 -18.54 -28.72 -3.95
N LYS A 124 -17.96 -27.86 -4.80
CA LYS A 124 -17.45 -26.55 -4.41
C LYS A 124 -18.49 -25.41 -4.53
N GLY A 125 -19.63 -25.67 -5.18
CA GLY A 125 -20.64 -24.65 -5.47
C GLY A 125 -21.78 -24.57 -4.46
N GLY A 126 -21.95 -25.56 -3.59
CA GLY A 126 -23.03 -25.60 -2.60
C GLY A 126 -24.42 -25.78 -3.21
N THR A 127 -24.53 -26.15 -4.49
CA THR A 127 -25.80 -26.45 -5.16
C THR A 127 -25.89 -27.94 -5.44
N GLY A 128 -26.90 -28.58 -4.89
CA GLY A 128 -27.15 -30.01 -5.02
C GLY A 128 -28.31 -30.32 -5.95
N VAL A 129 -28.89 -31.50 -5.76
CA VAL A 129 -30.01 -32.01 -6.56
C VAL A 129 -31.24 -32.17 -5.69
N ALA A 130 -32.39 -31.70 -6.16
CA ALA A 130 -33.66 -31.77 -5.44
C ALA A 130 -34.33 -33.16 -5.53
N SER A 131 -33.79 -34.08 -6.34
CA SER A 131 -34.27 -35.46 -6.40
C SER A 131 -33.16 -36.41 -6.87
N GLY A 132 -33.20 -37.65 -6.39
CA GLY A 132 -32.32 -38.73 -6.84
C GLY A 132 -30.89 -38.63 -6.33
N ALA A 133 -30.64 -37.95 -5.21
CA ALA A 133 -29.29 -37.73 -4.72
C ALA A 133 -28.60 -39.03 -4.28
N THR A 134 -27.34 -39.19 -4.68
CA THR A 134 -26.54 -40.38 -4.34
C THR A 134 -25.58 -40.14 -3.18
N HIS A 135 -25.32 -38.88 -2.83
CA HIS A 135 -24.38 -38.48 -1.80
C HIS A 135 -24.98 -37.39 -0.89
N CYS A 136 -24.47 -37.35 0.33
CA CYS A 136 -24.63 -36.21 1.22
C CYS A 136 -23.27 -35.54 1.39
N VAL A 137 -23.18 -34.27 1.02
CA VAL A 137 -21.91 -33.54 0.91
C VAL A 137 -21.90 -32.40 1.91
N MET A 138 -20.75 -32.17 2.55
CA MET A 138 -20.57 -31.01 3.42
C MET A 138 -20.75 -29.71 2.64
N CYS A 139 -21.36 -28.71 3.28
CA CYS A 139 -21.35 -27.35 2.72
C CYS A 139 -19.90 -26.87 2.56
N PRO A 140 -19.53 -26.34 1.38
CA PRO A 140 -18.17 -25.83 1.19
C PRO A 140 -17.93 -24.61 2.10
N ALA A 141 -16.66 -24.34 2.40
CA ALA A 141 -16.29 -23.17 3.19
C ALA A 141 -16.86 -21.87 2.58
N GLY A 142 -17.34 -20.98 3.44
CA GLY A 142 -18.09 -19.77 3.08
C GLY A 142 -19.58 -19.98 2.85
N LYS A 143 -20.07 -21.22 2.82
CA LYS A 143 -21.49 -21.55 2.81
C LYS A 143 -21.93 -22.28 4.08
N TYR A 144 -23.22 -22.26 4.37
CA TYR A 144 -23.81 -22.93 5.53
C TYR A 144 -25.18 -23.51 5.21
N GLN A 145 -25.66 -24.41 6.07
CA GLN A 145 -27.02 -24.91 6.02
C GLN A 145 -27.50 -25.31 7.41
N ASN A 146 -28.51 -24.63 7.93
CA ASN A 146 -29.02 -24.83 9.29
C ASN A 146 -30.15 -25.88 9.36
N ASN A 147 -30.79 -26.21 8.24
CA ASN A 147 -31.88 -27.17 8.19
C ASN A 147 -31.38 -28.58 7.83
N ASN A 148 -32.02 -29.58 8.42
CA ASN A 148 -31.93 -30.95 7.91
C ASN A 148 -32.71 -31.06 6.59
N GLU A 149 -32.39 -32.07 5.79
CA GLU A 149 -33.07 -32.35 4.52
C GLU A 149 -32.99 -31.18 3.52
N SER A 150 -31.81 -30.56 3.42
CA SER A 150 -31.54 -29.56 2.39
C SER A 150 -30.72 -30.11 1.22
N TYR A 151 -30.93 -29.53 0.04
CA TYR A 151 -30.22 -29.84 -1.19
C TYR A 151 -29.32 -28.68 -1.66
N TYR A 152 -29.18 -27.62 -0.87
CA TYR A 152 -28.29 -26.51 -1.16
C TYR A 152 -27.72 -25.90 0.12
N CYS A 153 -26.61 -25.18 -0.03
CA CYS A 153 -26.01 -24.37 1.02
C CYS A 153 -26.12 -22.89 0.66
N GLU A 154 -26.46 -22.09 1.65
CA GLU A 154 -26.56 -20.65 1.54
C GLU A 154 -25.18 -20.00 1.71
N ASP A 155 -24.94 -18.87 1.04
CA ASP A 155 -23.74 -18.09 1.27
C ASP A 155 -23.78 -17.42 2.64
N CYS A 156 -22.65 -17.41 3.34
CA CYS A 156 -22.53 -16.58 4.54
C CYS A 156 -22.72 -15.11 4.18
N PRO A 157 -23.55 -14.36 4.92
CA PRO A 157 -23.73 -12.93 4.68
C PRO A 157 -22.43 -12.16 4.93
N ALA A 158 -22.32 -10.96 4.36
CA ALA A 158 -21.18 -10.08 4.63
C ALA A 158 -21.03 -9.84 6.15
N GLY A 159 -19.78 -9.78 6.61
CA GLY A 159 -19.44 -9.77 8.03
C GLY A 159 -19.36 -11.16 8.67
N PHE A 160 -19.71 -12.23 7.96
CA PHE A 160 -19.65 -13.59 8.49
C PHE A 160 -18.84 -14.52 7.58
N PHE A 161 -18.33 -15.60 8.17
CA PHE A 161 -17.60 -16.65 7.47
C PHE A 161 -18.01 -18.04 7.95
N SER A 162 -17.69 -19.08 7.20
CA SER A 162 -17.85 -20.46 7.66
C SER A 162 -16.72 -21.37 7.20
N SER A 163 -16.37 -22.34 8.05
CA SER A 163 -15.57 -23.49 7.64
C SER A 163 -16.43 -24.50 6.88
N GLU A 164 -15.78 -25.43 6.18
CA GLU A 164 -16.45 -26.56 5.55
C GLU A 164 -17.30 -27.34 6.56
N GLY A 165 -18.50 -27.75 6.14
CA GLY A 165 -19.45 -28.52 6.95
C GLY A 165 -20.20 -27.71 8.01
N SER A 166 -20.12 -26.38 7.98
CA SER A 166 -20.78 -25.55 9.01
C SER A 166 -22.29 -25.48 8.82
N SER A 167 -23.04 -25.61 9.93
CA SER A 167 -24.48 -25.39 9.96
C SER A 167 -24.88 -23.93 10.21
N ASN A 168 -23.91 -23.07 10.52
CA ASN A 168 -24.12 -21.64 10.74
C ASN A 168 -22.89 -20.82 10.32
N CYS A 169 -23.07 -19.54 10.06
CA CYS A 169 -21.96 -18.62 9.81
C CYS A 169 -21.47 -18.02 11.13
N THR A 170 -20.14 -17.91 11.25
CA THR A 170 -19.46 -17.29 12.38
C THR A 170 -19.21 -15.82 12.06
N ALA A 171 -19.56 -14.93 12.98
CA ALA A 171 -19.31 -13.50 12.82
C ALA A 171 -17.81 -13.21 12.81
N CYS A 172 -17.37 -12.28 11.96
CA CYS A 172 -16.02 -11.74 12.04
C CYS A 172 -15.81 -11.08 13.39
N TYR A 173 -14.76 -11.53 14.09
CA TYR A 173 -14.42 -11.02 15.40
C TYR A 173 -13.83 -9.60 15.29
N ALA A 174 -13.87 -8.86 16.38
CA ALA A 174 -13.44 -7.46 16.39
C ALA A 174 -11.97 -7.33 15.90
N GLY A 175 -11.70 -6.32 15.07
CA GLY A 175 -10.41 -6.16 14.36
C GLY A 175 -10.30 -6.96 13.05
N THR A 176 -11.34 -7.70 12.65
CA THR A 176 -11.46 -8.34 11.34
C THR A 176 -12.77 -7.99 10.66
N HIS A 177 -12.83 -8.16 9.34
CA HIS A 177 -14.02 -7.90 8.54
C HIS A 177 -14.18 -8.89 7.39
N THR A 178 -15.34 -8.87 6.76
CA THR A 178 -15.47 -9.33 5.38
C THR A 178 -16.58 -8.59 4.65
N SER A 179 -16.27 -7.99 3.50
CA SER A 179 -17.23 -7.17 2.76
C SER A 179 -18.14 -7.98 1.83
N SER A 180 -17.73 -9.20 1.50
CA SER A 180 -18.38 -10.05 0.50
C SER A 180 -19.15 -11.18 1.17
N THR A 181 -20.20 -11.67 0.51
CA THR A 181 -20.88 -12.90 0.90
C THR A 181 -20.05 -14.12 0.50
N GLY A 182 -20.27 -15.27 1.15
CA GLY A 182 -19.65 -16.54 0.74
C GLY A 182 -18.19 -16.70 1.20
N MET A 183 -17.78 -16.01 2.25
CA MET A 183 -16.37 -15.91 2.64
C MET A 183 -15.98 -17.03 3.62
N SER A 184 -14.86 -17.70 3.37
CA SER A 184 -14.37 -18.81 4.18
C SER A 184 -13.57 -18.38 5.42
N GLU A 185 -13.17 -17.11 5.47
CA GLU A 185 -12.40 -16.51 6.56
C GLU A 185 -12.63 -14.99 6.60
N CYS A 186 -12.26 -14.37 7.72
CA CYS A 186 -12.29 -12.92 7.88
C CYS A 186 -10.91 -12.32 7.63
N GLU A 187 -10.89 -11.18 6.94
CA GLU A 187 -9.68 -10.41 6.67
C GLU A 187 -9.36 -9.49 7.85
N THR A 188 -8.07 -9.26 8.12
CA THR A 188 -7.63 -8.41 9.22
C THR A 188 -7.61 -6.94 8.84
N CYS A 189 -8.05 -6.05 9.74
CA CYS A 189 -7.85 -4.62 9.52
C CYS A 189 -6.36 -4.28 9.50
N GLU A 190 -5.96 -3.61 8.42
CA GLU A 190 -4.64 -2.98 8.26
C GLU A 190 -4.42 -1.90 9.34
N ARG A 191 -3.15 -1.50 9.52
CA ARG A 191 -2.79 -0.40 10.42
C ARG A 191 -3.55 0.89 10.06
N GLY A 192 -3.91 1.67 11.07
CA GLY A 192 -4.67 2.93 10.93
C GLY A 192 -6.17 2.74 10.68
N LYS A 193 -6.66 1.50 10.60
CA LYS A 193 -8.09 1.17 10.50
C LYS A 193 -8.51 0.23 11.62
N VAL A 194 -9.76 0.32 12.04
CA VAL A 194 -10.35 -0.55 13.07
C VAL A 194 -11.73 -1.03 12.66
N ALA A 195 -12.04 -2.28 13.03
CA ALA A 195 -13.39 -2.82 13.04
C ALA A 195 -13.84 -2.85 14.51
N SER A 196 -14.22 -1.66 15.00
CA SER A 196 -14.59 -1.41 16.41
C SER A 196 -16.05 -1.75 16.70
N GLU A 197 -16.89 -1.71 15.68
CA GLU A 197 -18.30 -2.07 15.81
C GLU A 197 -18.41 -3.60 15.91
N THR A 198 -18.98 -4.06 17.02
CA THR A 198 -19.75 -5.31 17.17
C THR A 198 -19.55 -6.37 16.09
N ILE A 199 -19.14 -7.58 16.52
CA ILE A 199 -19.16 -8.85 15.75
C ILE A 199 -19.93 -8.77 14.42
N ALA A 200 -19.27 -9.21 13.35
CA ALA A 200 -19.71 -9.13 11.96
C ALA A 200 -19.49 -7.80 11.23
N ALA A 201 -18.31 -7.20 11.43
CA ALA A 201 -17.90 -6.04 10.67
C ALA A 201 -17.75 -6.35 9.17
N VAL A 202 -18.29 -5.45 8.33
CA VAL A 202 -18.23 -5.53 6.87
C VAL A 202 -17.11 -4.67 6.27
N SER A 203 -16.53 -3.78 7.07
CA SER A 203 -15.46 -2.86 6.65
C SER A 203 -14.62 -2.41 7.85
N CYS A 204 -13.43 -1.87 7.56
CA CYS A 204 -12.53 -1.31 8.56
C CYS A 204 -12.59 0.20 8.42
N ASN A 205 -12.93 0.88 9.51
CA ASN A 205 -13.06 2.31 9.54
C ASN A 205 -11.72 2.95 9.85
N LYS A 206 -11.32 3.97 9.08
CA LYS A 206 -10.09 4.73 9.35
C LYS A 206 -10.22 5.47 10.68
N CYS A 207 -9.16 5.46 11.48
CA CYS A 207 -9.07 6.31 12.66
C CYS A 207 -9.09 7.79 12.27
N ARG A 208 -9.77 8.63 13.07
CA ARG A 208 -9.96 10.07 12.79
C ARG A 208 -8.95 10.90 13.57
N GLY A 209 -8.52 12.03 13.01
CA GLY A 209 -7.64 12.98 13.70
C GLY A 209 -6.24 12.41 13.96
N ALA A 210 -5.71 12.64 15.16
CA ALA A 210 -4.36 12.20 15.58
C ALA A 210 -4.30 10.75 16.10
N PHE A 211 -5.28 9.92 15.73
CA PHE A 211 -5.37 8.54 16.18
C PHE A 211 -5.08 7.57 15.02
N THR A 212 -4.46 6.44 15.35
CA THR A 212 -4.04 5.33 14.50
C THR A 212 -4.37 4.00 15.18
N SER A 213 -3.99 2.87 14.58
CA SER A 213 -4.18 1.55 15.15
C SER A 213 -3.12 0.58 14.63
N TRP A 214 -2.74 -0.40 15.45
CA TRP A 214 -1.99 -1.56 14.99
C TRP A 214 -2.90 -2.52 14.23
N ALA A 215 -2.33 -3.47 13.49
CA ALA A 215 -3.13 -4.47 12.79
C ALA A 215 -3.93 -5.33 13.79
N ARG A 216 -5.17 -5.68 13.43
CA ARG A 216 -6.10 -6.49 14.25
C ARG A 216 -6.58 -5.85 15.56
N THR A 217 -6.37 -4.55 15.79
CA THR A 217 -6.90 -3.90 17.00
C THR A 217 -8.33 -3.40 16.78
N THR A 218 -9.01 -3.18 17.91
CA THR A 218 -10.43 -2.79 17.96
C THR A 218 -10.62 -1.32 18.28
N ASN A 219 -9.57 -0.65 18.76
CA ASN A 219 -9.60 0.74 19.20
C ASN A 219 -8.49 1.53 18.51
N CYS A 220 -8.81 2.79 18.22
CA CYS A 220 -7.83 3.76 17.78
C CYS A 220 -7.02 4.24 19.00
N SER A 221 -5.70 4.26 18.86
CA SER A 221 -4.73 4.74 19.83
C SER A 221 -3.86 5.84 19.21
N ILE A 222 -2.94 6.40 19.99
CA ILE A 222 -1.90 7.32 19.50
C ILE A 222 -0.61 6.53 19.27
N CYS A 223 0.36 7.13 18.56
CA CYS A 223 1.70 6.55 18.50
C CYS A 223 2.39 6.63 19.87
N GLU A 224 3.05 5.55 20.25
CA GLU A 224 3.88 5.45 21.44
C GLU A 224 5.14 6.30 21.29
N GLU A 225 5.94 6.43 22.36
CA GLU A 225 7.25 7.08 22.30
C GLU A 225 8.15 6.38 21.27
N ASP A 226 9.10 7.11 20.69
CA ASP A 226 9.97 6.66 19.59
C ASP A 226 9.25 6.38 18.25
N TYR A 227 7.97 6.73 18.13
CA TYR A 227 7.22 6.66 16.88
C TYR A 227 6.56 8.01 16.56
N PHE A 228 6.48 8.34 15.27
CA PHE A 228 5.70 9.48 14.77
C PHE A 228 4.58 9.02 13.84
N MET A 229 3.50 9.80 13.77
CA MET A 229 2.35 9.51 12.94
C MET A 229 2.43 10.25 11.60
N GLU A 230 2.30 9.50 10.51
CA GLU A 230 2.13 10.02 9.15
C GLU A 230 1.01 9.25 8.44
N ASP A 231 0.08 9.95 7.81
CA ASP A 231 -1.09 9.39 7.10
C ASP A 231 -2.01 8.45 7.93
N GLY A 232 -1.86 8.49 9.26
CA GLY A 232 -2.57 7.62 10.20
C GLY A 232 -1.86 6.29 10.47
N ILE A 233 -0.55 6.22 10.20
CA ILE A 233 0.32 5.07 10.49
C ILE A 233 1.48 5.56 11.37
N CYS A 234 1.89 4.76 12.35
CA CYS A 234 3.09 5.03 13.14
C CYS A 234 4.35 4.50 12.42
N TYR A 235 5.33 5.37 12.26
CA TYR A 235 6.67 5.05 11.77
C TYR A 235 7.70 5.27 12.88
N GLU A 236 8.78 4.51 12.84
CA GLU A 236 9.90 4.67 13.77
C GLU A 236 10.49 6.09 13.64
N CYS A 237 10.87 6.68 14.76
CA CYS A 237 11.45 8.03 14.77
C CYS A 237 12.72 8.07 13.90
N PRO A 238 12.86 9.06 13.01
CA PRO A 238 14.05 9.19 12.17
C PRO A 238 15.31 9.43 13.01
N GLU A 239 16.46 8.99 12.50
CA GLU A 239 17.74 9.21 13.17
C GLU A 239 17.98 10.71 13.45
N ASN A 240 18.42 11.01 14.68
CA ASN A 240 18.66 12.37 15.20
C ASN A 240 17.40 13.23 15.40
N GLY A 241 16.22 12.63 15.31
CA GLY A 241 14.96 13.20 15.80
C GLY A 241 14.56 12.60 17.16
N GLU A 242 13.82 13.38 17.94
CA GLU A 242 13.14 12.94 19.16
C GLU A 242 11.62 12.95 18.91
N CYS A 243 10.97 11.82 19.19
CA CYS A 243 9.52 11.64 19.00
C CYS A 243 8.83 11.30 20.34
N PRO A 244 8.39 12.31 21.10
CA PRO A 244 7.53 12.10 22.27
C PRO A 244 6.18 11.45 21.91
N LEU A 245 5.40 11.10 22.93
CA LEU A 245 4.07 10.53 22.76
C LEU A 245 3.18 11.41 21.84
N ALA A 246 2.49 10.78 20.88
CA ALA A 246 1.62 11.45 19.91
C ALA A 246 2.30 12.47 18.98
N THR A 247 3.56 12.26 18.63
CA THR A 247 4.28 13.10 17.65
C THR A 247 3.72 12.91 16.22
N GLY A 248 3.38 13.99 15.52
CA GLY A 248 3.16 14.01 14.07
C GLY A 248 4.42 14.38 13.29
N THR A 249 4.42 14.26 11.96
CA THR A 249 5.60 14.57 11.12
C THR A 249 6.19 15.97 11.36
N THR A 250 5.33 16.97 11.53
CA THR A 250 5.75 18.37 11.81
C THR A 250 6.28 18.56 13.23
N ASP A 251 5.83 17.74 14.17
CA ASP A 251 6.11 17.88 15.60
C ASP A 251 7.41 17.19 16.02
N ILE A 252 8.05 16.43 15.12
CA ILE A 252 9.36 15.81 15.34
C ILE A 252 10.34 16.88 15.81
N ILE A 253 10.96 16.63 16.97
CA ILE A 253 11.88 17.56 17.62
C ILE A 253 13.29 17.22 17.13
N LEU A 254 13.98 18.19 16.51
CA LEU A 254 15.35 18.03 16.07
C LEU A 254 16.31 18.40 17.21
N GLY A 255 17.36 17.60 17.41
CA GLY A 255 18.44 17.94 18.33
C GLY A 255 19.25 19.16 17.86
N TYR A 256 20.06 19.72 18.77
CA TYR A 256 21.00 20.79 18.45
C TYR A 256 21.99 20.36 17.35
N GLY A 257 22.29 21.26 16.42
CA GLY A 257 23.17 21.00 15.28
C GLY A 257 22.51 20.24 14.13
N TYR A 258 21.19 20.02 14.17
CA TYR A 258 20.43 19.36 13.11
C TYR A 258 19.40 20.30 12.46
N TRP A 259 19.12 20.03 11.20
CA TRP A 259 18.23 20.82 10.35
C TRP A 259 17.50 19.92 9.35
N ARG A 260 16.29 20.31 8.95
CA ARG A 260 15.56 19.68 7.84
C ARG A 260 14.98 20.74 6.92
N VAL A 261 14.89 20.41 5.63
CA VAL A 261 14.41 21.32 4.58
C VAL A 261 12.95 21.67 4.72
N ASP A 262 12.16 20.70 5.14
CA ASP A 262 10.71 20.79 5.17
C ASP A 262 10.19 20.10 6.43
N PRO A 263 9.18 20.67 7.13
CA PRO A 263 8.56 20.05 8.31
C PRO A 263 7.99 18.65 8.09
N TYR A 264 7.66 18.27 6.86
CA TYR A 264 7.18 16.94 6.49
C TYR A 264 8.31 16.00 6.05
N SER A 265 9.56 16.47 5.98
CA SER A 265 10.69 15.63 5.60
C SER A 265 11.21 14.80 6.78
N HIS A 266 11.43 13.51 6.53
CA HIS A 266 12.09 12.59 7.47
C HIS A 266 13.62 12.65 7.37
N GLN A 267 14.16 13.41 6.42
CA GLN A 267 15.60 13.54 6.24
C GLN A 267 16.14 14.64 7.15
N ILE A 268 16.63 14.23 8.32
CA ILE A 268 17.30 15.11 9.27
C ILE A 268 18.80 15.17 8.93
N LEU A 269 19.31 16.37 8.72
CA LEU A 269 20.66 16.63 8.24
C LEU A 269 21.45 17.39 9.32
N GLN A 270 22.72 17.02 9.50
CA GLN A 270 23.61 17.69 10.45
C GLN A 270 24.24 18.95 9.84
N CYS A 271 24.28 20.04 10.59
CA CYS A 271 24.95 21.28 10.23
C CYS A 271 26.44 21.20 10.52
N THR A 272 27.22 20.72 9.55
CA THR A 272 28.65 20.42 9.73
C THR A 272 29.53 21.68 9.81
N SER A 273 29.22 22.71 9.02
CA SER A 273 30.07 23.89 8.87
C SER A 273 29.94 24.89 10.03
N ASN A 274 28.76 24.96 10.65
CA ASN A 274 28.48 25.76 11.83
C ASN A 274 27.35 25.11 12.63
N PRO A 275 27.68 24.20 13.57
CA PRO A 275 26.66 23.51 14.37
C PRO A 275 25.77 24.47 15.15
N ASP A 276 26.31 25.62 15.56
CA ASP A 276 25.61 26.61 16.38
C ASP A 276 24.54 27.39 15.61
N ALA A 277 24.62 27.41 14.28
CA ALA A 277 23.59 28.01 13.43
C ALA A 277 22.26 27.24 13.47
N CYS A 278 22.31 25.95 13.78
CA CYS A 278 21.16 25.06 13.82
C CYS A 278 20.79 24.76 15.26
N ILE A 279 19.85 25.55 15.81
CA ILE A 279 19.40 25.40 17.19
C ILE A 279 18.50 24.17 17.38
N GLY A 280 18.04 23.55 16.28
CA GLY A 280 17.12 22.42 16.33
C GLY A 280 15.70 22.84 16.75
N GLY A 281 14.97 21.94 17.40
CA GLY A 281 13.59 22.16 17.83
C GLY A 281 12.55 21.65 16.83
N ASN A 282 11.30 22.12 16.96
CA ASN A 282 10.19 21.71 16.11
C ASN A 282 9.83 22.80 15.07
N SER A 283 8.99 22.47 14.10
CA SER A 283 8.62 23.41 13.03
C SER A 283 7.71 24.57 13.48
N THR A 284 7.27 24.58 14.74
CA THR A 284 6.36 25.60 15.28
C THR A 284 7.08 26.77 15.96
N LEU A 285 8.40 26.68 16.10
CA LEU A 285 9.24 27.76 16.64
C LEU A 285 9.36 28.92 15.64
N GLU A 286 9.19 30.15 16.12
CA GLU A 286 9.47 31.36 15.33
C GLU A 286 10.97 31.39 14.95
N GLY A 287 11.29 31.39 13.66
CA GLY A 287 12.65 31.25 13.13
C GLY A 287 13.03 29.84 12.64
N GLY A 288 12.14 28.86 12.81
CA GLY A 288 12.36 27.48 12.35
C GLY A 288 13.47 26.77 13.15
N TYR A 289 14.30 25.98 12.45
CA TYR A 289 15.42 25.25 13.06
C TYR A 289 16.70 26.08 13.21
N CYS A 290 16.66 27.34 12.76
CA CYS A 290 17.82 28.20 12.64
C CYS A 290 17.89 29.22 13.77
N GLN A 291 19.10 29.59 14.14
CA GLN A 291 19.33 30.72 15.04
C GLN A 291 18.75 32.01 14.44
N SER A 292 18.34 32.96 15.29
CA SER A 292 17.79 34.25 14.88
C SER A 292 18.68 34.94 13.81
N ASN A 293 18.03 35.51 12.80
CA ASN A 293 18.66 36.19 11.65
C ASN A 293 19.45 35.27 10.70
N MET A 294 19.34 33.94 10.87
CA MET A 294 19.88 32.93 9.97
C MET A 294 18.73 32.11 9.37
N GLY A 295 18.92 31.60 8.16
CA GLY A 295 17.92 30.84 7.42
C GLY A 295 18.52 30.08 6.24
N GLY A 296 17.63 29.52 5.41
CA GLY A 296 18.03 28.72 4.25
C GLY A 296 18.61 27.35 4.61
N PRO A 297 19.20 26.65 3.61
CA PRO A 297 19.76 25.31 3.81
C PRO A 297 20.89 25.32 4.84
N TYR A 298 20.81 24.40 5.82
CA TYR A 298 21.76 24.29 6.93
C TYR A 298 21.95 25.59 7.74
N CYS A 299 20.97 26.50 7.69
CA CYS A 299 21.03 27.81 8.36
C CYS A 299 22.23 28.67 7.94
N LEU A 300 22.71 28.54 6.70
CA LEU A 300 23.92 29.21 6.22
C LEU A 300 23.67 30.60 5.58
N ILE A 301 22.40 31.00 5.44
CA ILE A 301 22.03 32.25 4.77
C ILE A 301 21.58 33.26 5.82
N CYS A 302 22.12 34.48 5.78
CA CYS A 302 21.60 35.54 6.64
C CYS A 302 20.25 36.07 6.14
N GLU A 303 19.34 36.35 7.06
CA GLU A 303 18.07 36.98 6.74
C GLU A 303 18.26 38.41 6.19
N LYS A 304 17.21 38.93 5.55
CA LYS A 304 17.26 40.24 4.89
C LYS A 304 17.61 41.34 5.89
N GLY A 305 18.60 42.17 5.55
CA GLY A 305 19.09 43.25 6.42
C GLY A 305 20.30 42.87 7.27
N TYR A 306 20.74 41.62 7.18
CA TYR A 306 21.96 41.13 7.83
C TYR A 306 22.98 40.68 6.78
N HIS A 307 24.27 40.79 7.11
CA HIS A 307 25.37 40.23 6.33
C HIS A 307 26.16 39.23 7.16
N ARG A 308 26.81 38.28 6.47
CA ARG A 308 27.64 37.27 7.11
C ARG A 308 28.98 37.89 7.54
N ASP A 309 29.33 37.73 8.81
CA ASP A 309 30.67 37.94 9.34
C ASP A 309 31.17 36.64 9.98
N LEU A 310 32.11 35.96 9.32
CA LEU A 310 32.57 34.60 9.65
C LEU A 310 31.41 33.59 9.84
N ALA A 311 31.02 33.36 11.10
CA ALA A 311 30.04 32.37 11.54
C ALA A 311 28.71 32.98 12.03
N SER A 312 28.59 34.31 12.10
CA SER A 312 27.39 35.00 12.59
C SER A 312 26.84 36.00 11.56
N CYS A 313 25.56 36.33 11.68
CA CYS A 313 24.90 37.35 10.85
C CYS A 313 24.79 38.66 11.64
N GLU A 314 25.38 39.74 11.13
CA GLU A 314 25.35 41.08 11.73
C GLU A 314 24.45 42.03 10.94
N GLU A 315 23.83 43.00 11.62
CA GLU A 315 22.95 44.00 10.98
C GLU A 315 23.75 44.89 10.01
N CYS A 316 23.16 45.18 8.84
CA CYS A 316 23.74 46.11 7.88
C CYS A 316 23.70 47.55 8.46
N GLY A 317 24.84 48.04 8.97
CA GLY A 317 24.97 49.39 9.51
C GLY A 317 24.66 50.50 8.49
N VAL A 318 23.88 51.51 8.92
CA VAL A 318 23.34 52.60 8.10
C VAL A 318 24.11 53.91 8.30
N ASP A 319 25.44 53.91 8.40
CA ASP A 319 26.19 55.16 8.63
C ASP A 319 27.40 55.28 7.69
N GLY A 320 27.19 55.97 6.57
CA GLY A 320 28.17 56.18 5.50
C GLY A 320 28.70 57.61 5.36
N ASP A 321 28.53 58.49 6.36
CA ASP A 321 28.88 59.91 6.20
C ASP A 321 30.33 60.27 6.58
N GLY A 322 31.09 59.32 7.15
CA GLY A 322 32.47 59.57 7.61
C GLY A 322 33.57 59.46 6.54
N SER A 323 33.36 58.67 5.48
CA SER A 323 34.47 58.31 4.57
C SER A 323 34.63 59.24 3.37
N VAL A 324 33.55 59.88 2.89
CA VAL A 324 33.60 60.83 1.76
C VAL A 324 34.55 61.99 2.02
N ILE A 325 34.60 62.49 3.26
CA ILE A 325 35.46 63.63 3.64
C ILE A 325 36.94 63.24 3.61
N LEU A 326 37.28 62.01 4.02
CA LEU A 326 38.67 61.53 4.02
C LEU A 326 39.16 61.31 2.58
N GLN A 327 38.32 60.75 1.69
CA GLN A 327 38.65 60.62 0.27
C GLN A 327 38.89 61.96 -0.42
N LEU A 328 38.02 62.94 -0.15
CA LEU A 328 38.17 64.29 -0.70
C LEU A 328 39.46 64.95 -0.21
N CYS A 329 39.85 64.73 1.05
CA CYS A 329 41.12 65.21 1.59
C CYS A 329 42.34 64.54 0.92
N ILE A 330 42.29 63.22 0.68
CA ILE A 330 43.38 62.48 0.01
C ILE A 330 43.52 62.92 -1.45
N LEU A 331 42.40 63.05 -2.18
CA LEU A 331 42.40 63.54 -3.56
C LEU A 331 42.91 64.98 -3.66
N ALA A 332 42.50 65.86 -2.74
CA ALA A 332 43.04 67.22 -2.67
C ALA A 332 44.55 67.22 -2.37
N GLY A 333 45.01 66.37 -1.45
CA GLY A 333 46.44 66.21 -1.13
C GLY A 333 47.27 65.72 -2.33
N LEU A 334 46.78 64.72 -3.07
CA LEU A 334 47.43 64.22 -4.27
C LEU A 334 47.48 65.29 -5.38
N LEU A 335 46.41 66.06 -5.55
CA LEU A 335 46.34 67.15 -6.54
C LEU A 335 47.33 68.27 -6.20
N ILE A 336 47.47 68.62 -4.92
CA ILE A 336 48.47 69.59 -4.45
C ILE A 336 49.90 69.07 -4.70
N CYS A 337 50.17 67.80 -4.40
CA CYS A 337 51.47 67.17 -4.68
C CYS A 337 51.79 67.18 -6.18
N LEU A 338 50.81 66.91 -7.04
CA LEU A 338 50.96 66.90 -8.50
C LEU A 338 51.23 68.32 -9.03
N VAL A 339 50.52 69.33 -8.53
CA VAL A 339 50.77 70.74 -8.84
C VAL A 339 52.17 71.17 -8.37
N MET A 340 52.58 70.76 -7.18
CA MET A 340 53.93 71.03 -6.66
C MET A 340 55.02 70.35 -7.49
N MET A 341 54.79 69.10 -7.94
CA MET A 341 55.68 68.42 -8.88
C MET A 341 55.76 69.15 -10.22
N VAL A 342 54.63 69.56 -10.80
CA VAL A 342 54.61 70.31 -12.07
C VAL A 342 55.32 71.65 -11.92
N ILE A 343 55.15 72.36 -10.80
CA ILE A 343 55.89 73.59 -10.50
C ILE A 343 57.39 73.30 -10.35
N PHE A 344 57.76 72.22 -9.64
CA PHE A 344 59.15 71.80 -9.49
C PHE A 344 59.81 71.43 -10.81
N PHE A 345 59.12 70.67 -11.68
CA PHE A 345 59.56 70.33 -13.02
C PHE A 345 59.63 71.56 -13.94
N ARG A 346 58.68 72.51 -13.86
CA ARG A 346 58.76 73.81 -14.55
C ARG A 346 59.93 74.66 -14.06
N LYS A 347 60.25 74.61 -12.76
CA LYS A 347 61.38 75.34 -12.15
C LYS A 347 62.74 74.67 -12.43
N LEU A 348 62.75 73.37 -12.71
CA LEU A 348 63.90 72.65 -13.28
C LEU A 348 64.09 72.98 -14.77
N HIS A 349 63.00 73.14 -15.52
CA HIS A 349 63.02 73.50 -16.94
C HIS A 349 63.59 74.92 -17.19
N THR A 350 63.40 75.87 -16.27
CA THR A 350 64.01 77.21 -16.39
C THR A 350 65.52 77.24 -16.12
N ARG A 351 66.12 76.13 -15.66
CA ARG A 351 67.57 76.02 -15.41
C ARG A 351 68.38 75.41 -16.55
N GLY A 352 67.77 75.14 -17.71
CA GLY A 352 68.50 74.93 -18.97
C GLY A 352 69.52 73.78 -18.94
N HIS A 353 69.06 72.53 -18.80
CA HIS A 353 69.90 71.35 -19.02
C HIS A 353 69.41 70.54 -20.24
N PRO A 354 70.25 70.32 -21.27
CA PRO A 354 69.87 69.75 -22.57
C PRO A 354 69.60 68.23 -22.58
N CYS A 355 69.48 67.56 -21.43
CA CYS A 355 69.20 66.11 -21.36
C CYS A 355 67.72 65.76 -21.15
N ILE A 356 66.81 66.75 -21.08
CA ILE A 356 65.39 66.51 -20.73
C ILE A 356 64.46 66.42 -21.96
N ASP A 357 64.86 66.91 -23.14
CA ASP A 357 63.99 66.89 -24.34
C ASP A 357 63.81 65.50 -24.97
N PHE A 358 64.70 64.54 -24.69
CA PHE A 358 64.60 63.17 -25.21
C PHE A 358 63.66 62.28 -24.37
N VAL A 359 63.52 62.53 -23.06
CA VAL A 359 62.69 61.73 -22.16
C VAL A 359 61.21 62.13 -22.25
N THR A 360 60.92 63.39 -22.56
CA THR A 360 59.55 63.91 -22.69
C THR A 360 58.85 63.44 -23.97
N THR A 361 59.58 63.19 -25.06
CA THR A 361 59.01 62.72 -26.33
C THR A 361 58.69 61.22 -26.33
N GLN A 362 59.50 60.38 -25.67
CA GLN A 362 59.24 58.94 -25.58
C GLN A 362 58.12 58.59 -24.58
N SER A 363 58.01 59.34 -23.48
CA SER A 363 56.95 59.14 -22.47
C SER A 363 55.55 59.53 -22.97
N GLN A 364 55.43 60.49 -23.89
CA GLN A 364 54.14 60.88 -24.47
C GLN A 364 53.56 59.82 -25.44
N MET A 365 54.39 59.08 -26.16
CA MET A 365 53.93 58.03 -27.10
C MET A 365 53.37 56.79 -26.40
N HIS A 366 53.95 56.38 -25.27
CA HIS A 366 53.44 55.24 -24.49
C HIS A 366 52.12 55.54 -23.77
N PHE A 367 51.91 56.79 -23.34
CA PHE A 367 50.70 57.19 -22.62
C PHE A 367 49.45 57.18 -23.51
N LEU A 368 49.58 57.58 -24.78
CA LEU A 368 48.48 57.55 -25.77
C LEU A 368 48.09 56.11 -26.17
N ALA A 369 49.06 55.20 -26.32
CA ALA A 369 48.79 53.80 -26.64
C ALA A 369 48.08 53.03 -25.52
N ILE A 370 48.33 53.40 -24.25
CA ILE A 370 47.62 52.86 -23.09
C ILE A 370 46.22 53.48 -22.97
N ALA A 371 46.06 54.77 -23.31
CA ALA A 371 44.77 55.45 -23.28
C ALA A 371 43.78 54.93 -24.33
N GLU A 372 44.23 54.60 -25.55
CA GLU A 372 43.35 54.03 -26.60
C GLU A 372 42.87 52.61 -26.30
N ASN A 373 43.63 51.81 -25.55
CA ASN A 373 43.28 50.43 -25.21
C ASN A 373 42.77 50.24 -23.78
N TYR A 374 42.56 51.34 -23.03
CA TYR A 374 42.16 51.32 -21.63
C TYR A 374 40.86 50.54 -21.40
N GLU A 375 39.83 50.76 -22.22
CA GLU A 375 38.54 50.06 -22.05
C GLU A 375 38.63 48.56 -22.38
N LEU A 376 39.48 48.16 -23.33
CA LEU A 376 39.71 46.74 -23.66
C LEU A 376 40.55 46.03 -22.59
N LEU A 377 41.58 46.69 -22.05
CA LEU A 377 42.35 46.16 -20.92
C LEU A 377 41.49 46.04 -19.67
N LYS A 378 40.68 47.07 -19.39
CA LYS A 378 39.73 47.09 -18.27
C LYS A 378 38.71 45.96 -18.40
N ALA A 379 38.14 45.73 -19.59
CA ALA A 379 37.20 44.63 -19.82
C ALA A 379 37.85 43.24 -19.67
N LYS A 380 39.04 43.03 -20.26
CA LYS A 380 39.76 41.75 -20.14
C LYS A 380 40.23 41.47 -18.71
N PHE A 381 40.65 42.50 -17.98
CA PHE A 381 41.00 42.39 -16.57
C PHE A 381 39.76 42.10 -15.71
N LYS A 382 38.63 42.78 -15.98
CA LYS A 382 37.33 42.51 -15.32
C LYS A 382 36.88 41.06 -15.49
N ILE A 383 36.94 40.51 -16.70
CA ILE A 383 36.53 39.11 -16.97
C ILE A 383 37.42 38.11 -16.21
N ASN A 384 38.74 38.33 -16.19
CA ASN A 384 39.66 37.42 -15.52
C ASN A 384 39.55 37.48 -13.99
N VAL A 385 39.32 38.66 -13.41
CA VAL A 385 39.10 38.81 -11.96
C VAL A 385 37.79 38.15 -11.55
N VAL A 386 36.71 38.38 -12.29
CA VAL A 386 35.40 37.75 -12.01
C VAL A 386 35.46 36.24 -12.14
N PHE A 387 36.11 35.71 -13.20
CA PHE A 387 36.26 34.27 -13.37
C PHE A 387 37.13 33.64 -12.27
N SER A 388 38.21 34.31 -11.86
CA SER A 388 39.07 33.84 -10.78
C SER A 388 38.38 33.83 -9.41
N GLN A 389 37.50 34.80 -9.14
CA GLN A 389 36.75 34.90 -7.88
C GLN A 389 35.61 33.88 -7.79
N ILE A 390 34.88 33.65 -8.89
CA ILE A 390 33.86 32.58 -8.94
C ILE A 390 34.50 31.20 -8.72
N VAL A 391 35.66 30.97 -9.33
CA VAL A 391 36.38 29.69 -9.21
C VAL A 391 36.99 29.51 -7.81
N SER A 392 37.36 30.58 -7.09
CA SER A 392 37.87 30.48 -5.72
C SER A 392 36.81 30.16 -4.67
N ASP A 393 35.53 30.49 -4.93
CA ASP A 393 34.42 30.37 -3.96
C ASP A 393 33.58 29.10 -4.15
N PHE A 394 33.72 28.45 -5.31
CA PHE A 394 33.23 27.10 -5.61
C PHE A 394 33.53 25.99 -4.57
N PRO A 395 34.73 25.92 -3.93
CA PRO A 395 35.09 24.84 -3.02
C PRO A 395 34.29 24.88 -1.72
N GLY A 396 33.96 26.08 -1.21
CA GLY A 396 33.13 26.25 0.00
C GLY A 396 31.64 25.94 -0.20
N GLN A 397 31.17 25.95 -1.45
CA GLN A 397 29.77 25.75 -1.80
C GLN A 397 29.43 24.29 -2.14
N PHE A 398 30.43 23.51 -2.60
CA PHE A 398 30.24 22.12 -3.06
C PHE A 398 31.22 21.10 -2.44
N GLY A 399 32.08 21.50 -1.49
CA GLY A 399 32.94 20.59 -0.72
C GLY A 399 34.17 20.04 -1.46
N PHE A 400 34.66 20.75 -2.49
CA PHE A 400 35.92 20.43 -3.17
C PHE A 400 37.08 21.18 -2.52
N GLU A 401 38.28 20.60 -2.40
CA GLU A 401 39.49 21.34 -1.94
C GLU A 401 40.48 21.56 -3.10
N TYR A 402 40.90 22.81 -3.31
CA TYR A 402 41.96 23.12 -4.29
C TYR A 402 43.37 22.99 -3.67
N PRO A 403 44.40 22.67 -4.47
CA PRO A 403 45.80 22.66 -4.02
C PRO A 403 46.26 24.00 -3.44
N GLU A 404 47.01 23.99 -2.33
CA GLU A 404 47.47 25.19 -1.59
C GLU A 404 48.20 26.25 -2.43
N ALA A 405 48.88 25.83 -3.50
CA ALA A 405 49.58 26.76 -4.38
C ALA A 405 48.61 27.70 -5.11
N TYR A 406 47.41 27.20 -5.45
CA TYR A 406 46.39 27.95 -6.16
C TYR A 406 45.70 28.97 -5.25
N THR A 407 45.33 28.57 -4.03
CA THR A 407 44.70 29.46 -3.04
C THR A 407 45.65 30.58 -2.60
N ARG A 408 46.95 30.31 -2.51
CA ARG A 408 47.97 31.33 -2.21
C ARG A 408 48.07 32.40 -3.30
N VAL A 409 48.08 32.00 -4.57
CA VAL A 409 48.15 32.94 -5.70
C VAL A 409 46.87 33.78 -5.82
N ALA A 410 45.70 33.17 -5.62
CA ALA A 410 44.42 33.90 -5.62
C ALA A 410 44.35 34.96 -4.50
N LYS A 411 44.85 34.63 -3.30
CA LYS A 411 44.89 35.53 -2.14
C LYS A 411 45.87 36.71 -2.30
N GLU A 412 47.00 36.48 -2.96
CA GLU A 412 47.93 37.57 -3.29
C GLU A 412 47.34 38.51 -4.35
N LEU A 413 46.66 37.97 -5.36
CA LEU A 413 46.01 38.77 -6.41
C LEU A 413 44.83 39.60 -5.88
N SER A 414 44.03 39.07 -4.94
CA SER A 414 42.93 39.84 -4.32
C SER A 414 43.43 41.02 -3.48
N ASN A 415 44.57 40.86 -2.81
CA ASN A 415 45.18 41.91 -1.98
C ASN A 415 45.79 43.05 -2.82
N ILE A 416 46.28 42.76 -4.03
CA ILE A 416 46.93 43.76 -4.89
C ILE A 416 45.91 44.72 -5.53
N PHE A 417 44.70 44.26 -5.85
CA PHE A 417 43.76 45.01 -6.69
C PHE A 417 42.48 45.51 -5.99
N SER A 418 42.24 45.15 -4.71
CA SER A 418 41.09 45.63 -3.90
C SER A 418 39.74 45.65 -4.64
N LEU A 419 39.48 44.68 -5.52
CA LEU A 419 38.27 44.60 -6.35
C LEU A 419 37.29 43.60 -5.72
N SER A 420 36.20 44.10 -5.13
CA SER A 420 35.09 43.30 -4.59
C SER A 420 33.86 43.37 -5.51
N PHE A 421 33.22 42.23 -5.77
CA PHE A 421 31.97 42.12 -6.54
C PHE A 421 30.85 43.04 -6.02
N MET A 422 30.81 43.29 -4.70
CA MET A 422 29.83 44.18 -4.06
C MET A 422 29.97 45.66 -4.44
N SER A 423 31.11 46.09 -4.97
CA SER A 423 31.28 47.46 -5.50
C SER A 423 30.53 47.71 -6.82
N LEU A 424 29.95 46.67 -7.42
CA LEU A 424 29.17 46.70 -8.66
C LEU A 424 27.67 46.48 -8.44
N VAL A 425 27.22 46.20 -7.21
CA VAL A 425 25.80 46.07 -6.85
C VAL A 425 25.36 47.41 -6.24
N PRO A 426 24.27 48.03 -6.70
CA PRO A 426 23.79 49.29 -6.13
C PRO A 426 23.56 49.15 -4.62
N ALA A 427 23.91 50.19 -3.87
CA ALA A 427 23.92 50.25 -2.39
C ALA A 427 22.57 49.96 -1.70
N GLU A 428 21.51 49.69 -2.47
CA GLU A 428 20.16 49.43 -1.99
C GLU A 428 19.90 47.95 -1.68
N VAL A 429 20.85 47.04 -1.98
CA VAL A 429 20.66 45.61 -1.72
C VAL A 429 21.82 45.02 -0.92
N CYS A 430 21.70 45.06 0.41
CA CYS A 430 22.53 44.26 1.32
C CYS A 430 22.10 42.78 1.17
N MET A 431 22.73 42.02 0.27
CA MET A 431 22.61 40.56 0.22
C MET A 431 23.81 39.96 0.94
N GLY A 432 23.56 39.14 1.96
CA GLY A 432 24.58 38.56 2.80
C GLY A 432 25.45 37.53 2.08
N TYR A 433 26.61 37.96 1.57
CA TYR A 433 27.78 37.10 1.47
C TYR A 433 29.03 37.94 1.73
N GLU A 434 29.66 37.64 2.88
CA GLU A 434 30.94 38.10 3.42
C GLU A 434 31.37 39.57 3.17
N ARG A 435 31.36 40.40 4.23
CA ARG A 435 32.22 41.58 4.28
C ARG A 435 33.63 41.16 4.70
N HIS A 436 34.49 40.85 3.74
CA HIS A 436 35.91 40.89 4.02
C HIS A 436 36.37 42.33 4.25
N LYS A 437 36.77 42.55 5.50
CA LYS A 437 37.31 43.76 6.13
C LYS A 437 38.57 44.25 5.42
N TYR A 438 38.44 44.87 4.25
CA TYR A 438 39.48 45.71 3.67
C TYR A 438 38.88 46.99 3.13
N MET A 439 39.19 48.06 3.89
CA MET A 439 39.33 49.45 3.50
C MET A 439 38.61 49.83 2.21
N ILE A 440 37.40 50.34 2.37
CA ILE A 440 36.80 51.28 1.45
C ILE A 440 36.83 52.61 2.21
N HIS A 441 37.73 53.50 1.81
CA HIS A 441 37.43 54.54 0.82
C HIS A 441 36.73 55.66 1.57
#